data_AF-A0A564G890-F1
#
_entry.id   AF-A0A564G890-F1
#
_cell.length_a   1.000
_cell.length_b   1.000
_cell.length_c   1.000
_cell.angle_alpha   90.00
_cell.angle_beta   90.00
_cell.angle_gamma   90.00
#
_symmetry.space_group_name_H-M   'P 1'
#
loop_
_entity.id
_entity.type
_entity.pdbx_description
1 polymer ?
#
loop_
_entity_poly.entity_id
_entity_poly.type
_entity_poly.pdbx_seq_one_letter_code
_entity_poly.pdbx_strand_id
1 'polypeptide(L)' 'MSTFTCAVGFFVLTCSAPDPVPDAARFCQTVEPVRYSRTDTAETRRQLRIFNTKWRALCGAGR' A
#
# COMPACT_ATOMS: atom_id res chain seq x y z
N MET A 1 14.59 12.07 -3.49
CA MET A 1 14.21 13.07 -2.48
C MET A 1 14.27 14.46 -3.11
N SER A 2 13.12 15.02 -3.49
CA SER A 2 13.04 16.35 -4.08
C SER A 2 12.70 17.36 -2.99
N THR A 3 13.60 18.30 -2.75
CA THR A 3 13.42 19.36 -1.76
C THR A 3 12.86 20.60 -2.46
N PHE A 4 11.71 21.10 -2.01
CA PHE A 4 11.15 22.34 -2.51
C PHE A 4 11.09 23.36 -1.38
N THR A 5 11.71 24.52 -1.62
CA THR A 5 11.81 25.60 -0.63
C THR A 5 10.67 26.58 -0.85
N CYS A 6 9.81 26.75 0.14
CA CYS A 6 8.79 27.79 0.13
C CYS A 6 9.22 28.89 1.10
N ALA A 7 9.44 30.11 0.59
CA ALA A 7 9.72 31.28 1.41
C ALA A 7 8.41 32.02 1.72
N VAL A 8 8.07 32.15 3.00
CA VAL A 8 6.96 33.02 3.45
C VAL A 8 7.58 34.07 4.38
N GLY A 9 7.92 35.24 3.83
CA GLY A 9 8.62 36.30 4.56
C GLY A 9 10.09 35.97 4.86
N PHE A 10 10.54 36.24 6.10
CA PHE A 10 11.93 35.99 6.56
C PHE A 10 12.18 34.52 6.99
N PHE A 11 11.14 33.68 7.03
CA PHE A 11 11.25 32.29 7.43
C PHE A 11 11.38 31.39 6.20
N VAL A 12 12.47 30.61 6.16
CA VAL A 12 12.69 29.58 5.15
C VAL A 12 12.08 28.28 5.67
N LEU A 13 10.95 27.88 5.10
CA LEU A 13 10.32 26.59 5.39
C LEU A 13 10.83 25.58 4.36
N THR A 14 11.66 24.64 4.81
CA THR A 14 12.12 23.53 3.99
C THR A 14 11.06 22.43 4.02
N CYS A 15 10.34 22.23 2.91
CA CYS A 15 9.40 21.13 2.80
C CYS A 15 10.08 19.96 2.09
N SER A 16 10.29 18.86 2.81
CA SER A 16 10.77 17.60 2.23
C SER A 16 9.56 16.82 1.74
N ALA A 17 9.38 16.70 0.41
CA ALA A 17 8.37 15.79 -0.11
C ALA A 17 8.84 14.34 0.10
N PRO A 18 8.03 13.47 0.72
CA PRO A 18 8.38 12.06 0.83
C PRO A 18 8.50 11.45 -0.57
N ASP A 19 9.50 10.58 -0.77
CA ASP A 19 9.71 9.94 -2.05
C ASP A 19 8.47 9.14 -2.49
N PRO A 20 8.13 9.14 -3.79
CA PRO A 20 7.00 8.39 -4.30
C PRO A 20 7.26 6.89 -4.09
N VAL A 21 6.64 6.32 -3.07
CA VAL A 21 6.65 4.87 -2.82
C VAL A 21 5.94 4.19 -4.00
N PRO A 22 6.57 3.19 -4.65
CA PRO A 22 5.94 2.45 -5.75
C PRO A 22 4.59 1.89 -5.32
N ASP A 23 3.59 1.89 -6.22
CA ASP A 23 2.22 1.47 -5.88
C ASP A 23 2.16 0.04 -5.31
N ALA A 24 3.04 -0.85 -5.76
CA ALA A 24 3.16 -2.20 -5.23
C ALA A 24 3.60 -2.20 -3.74
N ALA A 25 4.55 -1.34 -3.37
CA ALA A 25 5.00 -1.22 -1.99
C ALA A 25 3.92 -0.57 -1.10
N ARG A 26 3.15 0.40 -1.62
CA ARG A 26 1.98 0.93 -0.92
C ARG A 26 0.91 -0.13 -0.71
N PHE A 27 0.59 -0.90 -1.75
CA PHE A 27 -0.40 -1.98 -1.69
C PHE A 27 -0.06 -3.00 -0.59
N CYS A 28 1.20 -3.42 -0.47
CA CYS A 28 1.61 -4.37 0.55
C CYS A 28 1.63 -3.79 1.98
N GLN A 29 1.71 -2.46 2.12
CA GLN A 29 1.61 -1.78 3.42
C GLN A 29 0.16 -1.54 3.84
N THR A 30 -0.74 -1.29 2.88
CA THR A 30 -2.13 -0.92 3.16
C THR A 30 -3.10 -2.09 3.20
N VAL A 31 -2.73 -3.21 2.56
CA VAL A 31 -3.62 -4.36 2.40
C VAL A 31 -3.04 -5.59 3.09
N GLU A 32 -3.89 -6.28 3.84
CA GLU A 32 -3.59 -7.57 4.46
C GLU A 32 -4.33 -8.73 3.78
N PRO A 33 -3.83 -9.98 3.86
CA PRO A 33 -4.54 -11.14 3.35
C PRO A 33 -5.84 -11.35 4.13
N VAL A 34 -6.93 -11.54 3.40
CA VAL A 34 -8.28 -11.66 3.97
C VAL A 34 -8.50 -13.07 4.50
N ARG A 35 -8.99 -13.16 5.75
CA ARG A 35 -9.41 -14.43 6.37
C ARG A 35 -10.81 -14.81 5.89
N TYR A 36 -11.04 -16.10 5.69
CA TYR A 36 -12.37 -16.59 5.33
C TYR A 36 -13.33 -16.54 6.53
N SER A 37 -14.57 -16.11 6.28
CA SER A 37 -15.67 -16.21 7.21
C SER A 37 -16.48 -17.49 7.00
N ARG A 38 -17.17 -17.95 8.04
CA ARG A 38 -18.14 -19.05 7.95
C ARG A 38 -19.39 -18.67 7.15
N THR A 39 -19.68 -17.37 7.06
CA THR A 39 -20.83 -16.83 6.32
C THR A 39 -20.53 -16.60 4.83
N ASP A 40 -19.29 -16.83 4.39
CA ASP A 40 -18.91 -16.58 3.01
C ASP A 40 -19.58 -17.58 2.06
N THR A 41 -20.18 -17.04 1.00
CA THR A 41 -20.67 -17.84 -0.11
C THR A 41 -19.51 -18.52 -0.85
N ALA A 42 -19.82 -19.52 -1.68
CA ALA A 42 -18.82 -20.16 -2.54
C ALA A 42 -18.15 -19.14 -3.50
N GLU A 43 -18.94 -18.19 -4.03
CA GLU A 43 -18.43 -17.15 -4.93
C GLU A 43 -17.50 -16.18 -4.20
N THR A 44 -17.89 -15.71 -3.02
CA THR A 44 -17.04 -14.85 -2.18
C THR A 44 -15.71 -15.55 -1.87
N ARG A 45 -15.73 -16.83 -1.49
CA ARG A 45 -14.50 -17.61 -1.24
C ARG A 45 -13.62 -17.75 -2.47
N ARG A 46 -14.21 -17.88 -3.66
CA ARG A 46 -13.46 -17.92 -4.93
C ARG A 46 -12.75 -16.59 -5.20
N GLN A 47 -13.45 -15.47 -5.03
CA GLN A 47 -12.88 -14.13 -5.21
C GLN A 47 -11.77 -13.84 -4.19
N LEU A 48 -12.01 -14.15 -2.91
CA LEU A 48 -11.02 -14.01 -1.85
C LEU A 48 -9.77 -14.86 -2.10
N ARG A 49 -9.93 -16.06 -2.68
CA ARG A 49 -8.80 -16.91 -3.05
C ARG A 49 -7.92 -16.26 -4.12
N ILE A 50 -8.53 -15.70 -5.17
CA ILE A 50 -7.80 -14.98 -6.24
C ILE A 50 -7.09 -13.75 -5.66
N PHE A 51 -7.79 -12.98 -4.84
CA PHE A 51 -7.23 -11.81 -4.17
C PHE A 51 -6.02 -12.15 -3.29
N ASN A 52 -6.17 -13.15 -2.41
CA ASN A 52 -5.09 -13.59 -1.53
C ASN A 52 -3.89 -14.15 -2.31
N THR A 53 -4.12 -14.82 -3.45
CA THR A 53 -3.03 -15.26 -4.32
C THR A 53 -2.28 -14.07 -4.94
N LYS A 54 -3.00 -13.04 -5.42
CA LYS A 54 -2.39 -11.81 -5.94
C LYS A 54 -1.59 -11.09 -4.84
N TRP A 55 -2.15 -10.99 -3.64
CA TRP A 55 -1.45 -10.43 -2.49
C TRP A 55 -0.17 -11.20 -2.18
N ARG A 56 -0.20 -12.55 -2.16
CA ARG A 56 1.02 -13.37 -1.96
C ARG A 56 2.06 -13.17 -3.05
N ALA A 57 1.66 -13.07 -4.30
CA ALA A 57 2.59 -12.87 -5.42
C ALA A 57 3.30 -11.51 -5.34
N LEU A 58 2.60 -10.46 -4.90
CA LEU A 58 3.14 -9.10 -4.82
C LEU A 58 3.88 -8.82 -3.50
N CYS A 59 3.40 -9.38 -2.40
CA CYS A 59 3.80 -8.99 -1.04
C CYS A 59 4.48 -10.12 -0.25
N GLY A 60 4.41 -11.36 -0.72
CA GLY A 60 4.95 -12.53 -0.01
C GLY A 60 6.45 -12.78 -0.21
N ALA A 61 7.09 -12.16 -1.20
CA ALA A 61 8.49 -12.41 -1.56
C ALA A 61 9.54 -11.84 -0.57
N GLY A 62 9.12 -11.32 0.59
CA GLY A 62 10.00 -10.66 1.56
C GLY A 62 9.64 -10.90 3.03
N ARG A 63 8.83 -11.92 3.35
CA ARG A 63 8.65 -12.42 4.73
C ARG A 63 9.35 -13.75 4.90
#